data_AF-A0A7I7LDI9-F1
#
_entry.id   AF-A0A7I7LDI9-F1
#
_cell.length_a   1.000
_cell.length_b   1.000
_cell.length_c   1.000
_cell.angle_alpha   90.00
_cell.angle_beta   90.00
_cell.angle_gamma   90.00
#
_symmetry.space_group_name_H-M   'P 1'
#
loop_
_entity.id
_entity.type
_entity.pdbx_description
1 polymer ?
#
loop_
_entity_poly.entity_id
_entity_poly.type
_entity_poly.pdbx_seq_one_letter_code
_entity_poly.pdbx_strand_id
1 'polypeptide(L)'
;MRAAKRFNEQRGGFFAGGLTYYTIFALFPLLMVGFAVFGFVLASHPDLLKTIDGKIRESVSGALSQQLVGLMNSAIDARASVGLIGLATASWAGLTWMSHLRVALSEMWAHPVHRVGYVRTKLSDLTAMIGTFLVTMLTIALTALGHLRPMATVLSLFGIPELPIFNLVFRLISILISVLVAWLMFTWMIARLPRQPGRLGTSMQAGLMAAIGFELFKQVASIYLRTVLRSPAGAAFGPVLGLMVFANVTAYLVLFATAWAATKDPHSEHIEPPGPAIISPRIQVEEGLGVRQTVAALIAGAVGALTISRLFRRRR
;
A
#
# COMPACT_ATOMS: atom_id res chain seq x y z
N MET A 1 -6.52 -2.38 24.32
CA MET A 1 -5.60 -3.52 24.54
C MET A 1 -5.64 -4.58 23.42
N ARG A 2 -6.79 -4.90 22.82
CA ARG A 2 -6.89 -5.94 21.77
C ARG A 2 -6.01 -5.69 20.52
N ALA A 3 -5.96 -4.46 20.01
CA ALA A 3 -5.13 -4.13 18.83
C ALA A 3 -3.62 -4.28 19.07
N ALA A 4 -3.13 -3.85 20.25
CA ALA A 4 -1.71 -4.02 20.62
C ALA A 4 -1.34 -5.49 20.82
N LYS A 5 -2.25 -6.29 21.40
CA LYS A 5 -2.07 -7.74 21.52
C LYS A 5 -1.95 -8.39 20.13
N ARG A 6 -2.88 -8.09 19.22
CA ARG A 6 -2.84 -8.59 17.83
C ARG A 6 -1.57 -8.16 17.09
N PHE A 7 -1.15 -6.91 17.24
CA PHE A 7 0.09 -6.40 16.64
C PHE A 7 1.31 -7.20 17.10
N ASN A 8 1.41 -7.52 18.39
CA ASN A 8 2.50 -8.32 18.93
C ASN A 8 2.42 -9.78 18.52
N GLU A 9 1.23 -10.39 18.55
CA GLU A 9 1.00 -11.78 18.12
C GLU A 9 1.38 -11.99 16.66
N GLN A 10 1.07 -11.03 15.79
CA GLN A 10 1.41 -11.06 14.36
C GLN A 10 2.81 -10.52 14.06
N ARG A 11 3.68 -10.37 15.06
CA ARG A 11 5.07 -9.92 14.91
C ARG A 11 5.21 -8.57 14.20
N GLY A 12 4.29 -7.64 14.45
CA GLY A 12 4.25 -6.33 13.79
C GLY A 12 5.55 -5.54 13.92
N GLY A 13 6.25 -5.64 15.05
CA GLY A 13 7.56 -5.00 15.23
C GLY A 13 8.65 -5.55 14.30
N PHE A 14 8.66 -6.86 14.02
CA PHE A 14 9.58 -7.47 13.07
C PHE A 14 9.30 -6.99 11.64
N PHE A 15 8.03 -6.96 11.25
CA PHE A 15 7.64 -6.43 9.94
C PHE A 15 7.95 -4.95 9.78
N ALA A 16 7.77 -4.13 10.83
CA ALA A 16 8.13 -2.72 10.80
C ALA A 16 9.64 -2.52 10.59
N GLY A 17 10.47 -3.32 11.28
CA GLY A 17 11.93 -3.32 11.08
C GLY A 17 12.31 -3.73 9.65
N GLY A 18 11.72 -4.81 9.12
CA GLY A 18 11.95 -5.25 7.75
C GLY A 18 11.54 -4.19 6.71
N LEU A 19 10.35 -3.59 6.87
CA LEU A 19 9.88 -2.51 5.99
C LEU A 19 10.79 -1.29 6.02
N THR A 20 11.35 -0.96 7.19
CA THR A 20 12.33 0.14 7.31
C THR A 20 13.54 -0.12 6.44
N TYR A 21 14.13 -1.31 6.52
CA TYR A 21 15.26 -1.73 5.68
C TYR A 21 14.93 -1.62 4.18
N TYR A 22 13.80 -2.20 3.75
CA TYR A 22 13.41 -2.14 2.33
C TYR A 22 13.08 -0.72 1.86
N THR A 23 12.55 0.14 2.73
CA THR A 23 12.25 1.55 2.40
C THR A 23 13.53 2.32 2.12
N ILE A 24 14.54 2.17 2.98
CA ILE A 24 15.84 2.82 2.79
C ILE A 24 16.53 2.27 1.55
N PHE A 25 16.48 0.96 1.35
CA PHE A 25 17.05 0.31 0.18
C PHE A 25 16.41 0.83 -1.13
N ALA A 26 15.08 0.97 -1.15
CA ALA A 26 14.34 1.51 -2.30
C ALA A 26 14.59 3.02 -2.53
N LEU A 27 15.05 3.76 -1.52
CA LEU A 27 15.33 5.19 -1.66
C LEU A 27 16.53 5.45 -2.58
N PHE A 28 17.56 4.60 -2.56
CA PHE A 28 18.76 4.81 -3.39
C PHE A 28 18.43 4.84 -4.90
N PRO A 29 17.76 3.83 -5.49
CA PRO A 29 17.29 3.92 -6.86
C PRO A 29 16.34 5.09 -7.12
N LEU A 30 15.47 5.41 -6.16
CA LEU A 30 14.54 6.53 -6.30
C LEU A 30 15.27 7.87 -6.41
N LEU A 31 16.34 8.06 -5.62
CA LEU A 31 17.22 9.22 -5.71
C LEU A 31 17.96 9.27 -7.05
N MET A 32 18.41 8.13 -7.59
CA MET A 32 18.99 8.07 -8.93
C MET A 32 18.00 8.53 -10.01
N VAL A 33 16.74 8.09 -9.92
CA VAL A 33 15.68 8.55 -10.81
C VAL A 33 15.43 10.05 -10.64
N GLY A 34 15.35 10.54 -9.40
CA GLY A 34 15.19 11.97 -9.11
C GLY A 34 16.34 12.81 -9.67
N PHE A 35 17.58 12.32 -9.54
CA PHE A 35 18.78 12.94 -10.09
C PHE A 35 18.76 12.99 -11.61
N ALA A 36 18.34 11.90 -12.27
CA ALA A 36 18.17 11.86 -13.72
C ALA A 36 17.08 12.84 -14.20
N VAL A 37 15.92 12.87 -13.54
CA VAL A 37 14.84 13.82 -13.83
C VAL A 37 15.35 15.25 -13.70
N PHE A 38 16.05 15.56 -12.61
CA PHE A 38 16.67 16.87 -12.43
C PHE A 38 17.65 17.20 -13.55
N GLY A 39 18.53 16.26 -13.93
CA GLY A 39 19.45 16.42 -15.06
C GLY A 39 18.75 16.69 -16.40
N PHE A 40 17.62 16.03 -16.68
CA PHE A 40 16.80 16.29 -17.88
C PHE A 40 16.10 17.65 -17.86
N VAL A 41 15.50 18.03 -16.73
CA VAL A 41 14.85 19.35 -16.55
C VAL A 41 15.89 20.47 -16.71
N LEU A 42 17.06 20.27 -16.13
CA LEU A 42 18.12 21.25 -16.12
C LEU A 42 18.77 21.39 -17.51
N ALA A 43 18.98 20.27 -18.21
CA ALA A 43 19.45 20.28 -19.60
C ALA A 43 18.47 20.95 -20.58
N SER A 44 17.18 20.91 -20.29
CA SER A 44 16.15 21.55 -21.13
C SER A 44 15.95 23.04 -20.83
N HIS A 45 16.49 23.55 -19.72
CA HIS A 45 16.33 24.94 -19.28
C HIS A 45 17.70 25.59 -18.97
N PRO A 46 18.45 26.01 -20.00
CA PRO A 46 19.77 26.62 -19.83
C PRO A 46 19.76 27.93 -19.01
N ASP A 47 18.64 28.63 -18.93
CA ASP A 47 18.50 29.83 -18.10
C ASP A 47 18.37 29.51 -16.60
N LEU A 48 17.71 28.39 -16.26
CA LEU A 48 17.67 27.88 -14.88
C LEU A 48 19.06 27.42 -14.43
N LEU A 49 19.82 26.81 -15.33
CA LEU A 49 21.22 26.42 -15.11
C LEU A 49 22.09 27.61 -14.69
N LYS A 50 22.06 28.69 -15.48
CA LYS A 50 22.84 29.90 -15.19
C LYS A 50 22.43 30.54 -13.87
N THR A 51 21.13 30.56 -13.57
CA THR A 51 20.60 31.13 -12.33
C THR A 51 21.02 30.30 -11.10
N ILE A 52 21.01 28.97 -11.21
CA ILE A 52 21.42 28.06 -10.13
C ILE A 52 22.95 28.15 -9.93
N ASP A 53 23.75 28.13 -10.99
CA ASP A 53 25.21 28.27 -10.91
C ASP A 53 25.61 29.61 -10.26
N GLY A 54 24.98 30.71 -10.70
CA GLY A 54 25.17 32.04 -10.08
C GLY A 54 24.85 32.05 -8.58
N LYS A 55 23.69 31.51 -8.18
CA LYS A 55 23.30 31.42 -6.77
C LYS A 55 24.21 30.52 -5.94
N ILE A 56 24.69 29.40 -6.48
CA ILE A 56 25.62 28.51 -5.78
C ILE A 56 26.95 29.22 -5.52
N ARG A 57 27.47 29.96 -6.51
CA ARG A 57 28.72 30.74 -6.39
C ARG A 57 28.60 31.93 -5.44
N GLU A 58 27.41 32.55 -5.36
CA GLU A 58 27.13 33.62 -4.39
C GLU A 58 26.91 33.11 -2.96
N SER A 59 26.27 31.95 -2.81
CA SER A 59 25.85 31.43 -1.49
C SER A 59 26.93 30.61 -0.79
N VAL A 60 27.90 30.07 -1.53
CA VAL A 60 28.92 29.15 -1.02
C VAL A 60 30.28 29.51 -1.61
N SER A 61 31.26 29.86 -0.78
CA SER A 61 32.62 30.21 -1.23
C SER A 61 33.55 28.99 -1.27
N GLY A 62 34.40 28.90 -2.30
CA GLY A 62 35.55 27.98 -2.34
C GLY A 62 35.28 26.59 -2.94
N ALA A 63 35.97 25.57 -2.43
CA ALA A 63 35.97 24.20 -2.97
C ALA A 63 34.59 23.53 -3.01
N LEU A 64 33.70 23.91 -2.09
CA LEU A 64 32.36 23.35 -1.97
C LEU A 64 31.45 23.80 -3.12
N SER A 65 31.63 25.03 -3.63
CA SER A 65 30.94 25.51 -4.84
C SER A 65 31.37 24.74 -6.09
N GLN A 66 32.68 24.53 -6.26
CA GLN A 66 33.22 23.73 -7.38
C GLN A 66 32.72 22.29 -7.35
N GLN A 67 32.63 21.67 -6.17
CA GLN A 67 32.10 20.33 -6.01
C GLN A 67 30.61 20.26 -6.38
N LEU A 68 29.80 21.24 -5.97
CA LEU A 68 28.38 21.32 -6.33
C LEU A 68 28.15 21.49 -7.84
N VAL A 69 28.94 22.36 -8.49
CA VAL A 69 28.88 22.56 -9.95
C VAL A 69 29.34 21.30 -10.69
N GLY A 70 30.39 20.63 -10.20
CA GLY A 70 30.86 19.36 -10.76
C GLY A 70 29.81 18.24 -10.67
N LEU A 71 29.13 18.13 -9.52
CA LEU A 71 28.01 17.20 -9.33
C LEU A 71 26.84 17.51 -10.28
N MET A 72 26.52 18.79 -10.48
CA MET A 72 25.48 19.23 -11.41
C MET A 72 25.81 18.86 -12.86
N ASN A 73 27.03 19.13 -13.32
CA ASN A 73 27.45 18.76 -14.68
C ASN A 73 27.48 17.24 -14.87
N SER A 74 27.99 16.51 -13.88
CA SER A 74 27.94 15.03 -13.87
C SER A 74 26.51 14.51 -13.94
N ALA A 75 25.55 15.21 -13.30
CA ALA A 75 24.13 14.87 -13.37
C ALA A 75 23.58 14.98 -14.79
N ILE A 76 23.96 16.03 -15.50
CA ILE A 76 23.48 16.34 -16.86
C ILE A 76 24.07 15.35 -17.87
N ASP A 77 25.36 15.03 -17.74
CA ASP A 77 26.07 14.13 -18.65
C ASP A 77 25.64 12.68 -18.45
N ALA A 78 25.51 12.24 -17.20
CA ALA A 78 25.14 10.87 -16.88
C ALA A 78 23.61 10.63 -16.82
N ARG A 79 22.77 11.64 -17.12
CA ARG A 79 21.31 11.61 -16.90
C ARG A 79 20.61 10.39 -17.51
N ALA A 80 20.99 10.00 -18.73
CA ALA A 80 20.37 8.89 -19.43
C ALA A 80 20.76 7.53 -18.81
N SER A 81 22.06 7.33 -18.56
CA SER A 81 22.59 6.10 -17.97
C SER A 81 22.12 5.91 -16.53
N VAL A 82 22.23 6.96 -15.69
CA VAL A 82 21.76 6.94 -14.30
C VAL A 82 20.24 6.82 -14.24
N GLY A 83 19.52 7.46 -15.16
CA GLY A 83 18.07 7.35 -15.27
C GLY A 83 17.61 5.95 -15.62
N LEU A 84 18.21 5.30 -16.61
CA LEU A 84 17.84 3.95 -17.02
C LEU A 84 18.14 2.91 -15.94
N ILE A 85 19.36 2.95 -15.37
CA ILE A 85 19.76 2.05 -14.28
C ILE A 85 18.89 2.33 -13.04
N GLY A 86 18.68 3.60 -12.72
CA GLY A 86 17.82 4.04 -11.63
C GLY A 86 16.39 3.53 -11.79
N LEU A 87 15.79 3.65 -12.98
CA LEU A 87 14.43 3.15 -13.24
C LEU A 87 14.34 1.64 -13.15
N ALA A 88 15.32 0.90 -13.70
CA ALA A 88 15.35 -0.56 -13.61
C ALA A 88 15.47 -1.04 -12.16
N THR A 89 16.42 -0.48 -11.41
CA THR A 89 16.64 -0.81 -10.00
C THR A 89 15.50 -0.33 -9.10
N ALA A 90 14.89 0.84 -9.37
CA ALA A 90 13.75 1.38 -8.63
C ALA A 90 12.50 0.53 -8.86
N SER A 91 12.28 0.06 -10.08
CA SER A 91 11.19 -0.86 -10.39
C SER A 91 11.36 -2.17 -9.63
N TRP A 92 12.57 -2.73 -9.61
CA TRP A 92 12.85 -3.97 -8.88
C TRP A 92 12.74 -3.81 -7.36
N ALA A 93 13.38 -2.78 -6.79
CA ALA A 93 13.36 -2.49 -5.37
C ALA A 93 11.95 -2.11 -4.88
N GLY A 94 11.24 -1.30 -5.67
CA GLY A 94 9.87 -0.89 -5.38
C GLY A 94 8.87 -2.05 -5.43
N LEU A 95 8.98 -2.95 -6.41
CA LEU A 95 8.18 -4.18 -6.45
C LEU A 95 8.47 -5.09 -5.25
N THR A 96 9.74 -5.18 -4.84
CA THR A 96 10.16 -5.95 -3.67
C THR A 96 9.55 -5.36 -2.39
N TRP A 97 9.70 -4.05 -2.18
CA TRP A 97 9.11 -3.32 -1.06
C TRP A 97 7.59 -3.50 -1.00
N MET A 98 6.92 -3.37 -2.15
CA MET A 98 5.47 -3.51 -2.27
C MET A 98 4.99 -4.91 -1.88
N SER A 99 5.71 -5.95 -2.32
CA SER A 99 5.45 -7.34 -1.96
C SER A 99 5.56 -7.55 -0.44
N HIS A 100 6.64 -7.04 0.19
CA HIS A 100 6.83 -7.15 1.64
C HIS A 100 5.78 -6.37 2.44
N LEU A 101 5.40 -5.17 1.98
CA LEU A 101 4.34 -4.39 2.60
C LEU A 101 2.99 -5.13 2.52
N ARG A 102 2.64 -5.69 1.36
CA ARG A 102 1.42 -6.49 1.23
C ARG A 102 1.43 -7.69 2.18
N VAL A 103 2.55 -8.40 2.28
CA VAL A 103 2.68 -9.55 3.19
C VAL A 103 2.49 -9.10 4.64
N ALA A 104 3.21 -8.05 5.08
CA ALA A 104 3.10 -7.51 6.43
C ALA A 104 1.66 -7.08 6.77
N LEU A 105 0.99 -6.38 5.85
CA LEU A 105 -0.40 -5.99 6.02
C LEU A 105 -1.34 -7.20 6.09
N SER A 106 -1.17 -8.19 5.21
CA SER A 106 -2.02 -9.39 5.18
C SER A 106 -1.87 -10.23 6.46
N GLU A 107 -0.66 -10.29 7.03
CA GLU A 107 -0.40 -10.94 8.32
C GLU A 107 -1.10 -10.21 9.48
N MET A 108 -1.14 -8.87 9.49
CA MET A 108 -1.92 -8.13 10.49
C MET A 108 -3.43 -8.48 10.43
N TRP A 109 -3.95 -8.78 9.24
CA TRP A 109 -5.31 -9.27 9.02
C TRP A 109 -5.50 -10.76 9.36
N ALA A 110 -4.44 -11.49 9.71
CA ALA A 110 -4.45 -12.93 10.03
C ALA A 110 -5.04 -13.81 8.91
N HIS A 111 -4.87 -13.38 7.66
CA HIS A 111 -5.41 -14.11 6.52
C HIS A 111 -4.40 -15.16 6.02
N PRO A 112 -4.83 -16.41 5.76
CA PRO A 112 -3.93 -17.43 5.25
C PRO A 112 -3.36 -17.00 3.90
N VAL A 113 -2.03 -17.10 3.76
CA VAL A 113 -1.22 -16.65 2.62
C VAL A 113 -1.50 -17.51 1.37
N HIS A 114 -2.71 -17.44 0.82
CA HIS A 114 -3.04 -18.11 -0.43
C HIS A 114 -2.38 -17.37 -1.60
N ARG A 115 -1.70 -18.12 -2.47
CA ARG A 115 -1.01 -17.59 -3.65
C ARG A 115 -2.04 -17.26 -4.73
N VAL A 116 -2.51 -16.02 -4.76
CA VAL A 116 -3.27 -15.49 -5.91
C VAL A 116 -2.29 -15.31 -7.09
N GLY A 117 -2.75 -15.46 -8.34
CA GLY A 117 -1.93 -15.52 -9.54
C GLY A 117 -0.81 -14.46 -9.63
N TYR A 118 0.41 -14.92 -9.95
CA TYR A 118 1.67 -14.16 -9.91
C TYR A 118 1.63 -12.86 -10.73
N VAL A 119 1.06 -12.90 -11.93
CA VAL A 119 1.07 -11.77 -12.87
C VAL A 119 0.10 -10.65 -12.45
N ARG A 120 -1.13 -10.98 -12.08
CA ARG A 120 -2.14 -9.99 -11.65
C ARG A 120 -1.72 -9.27 -10.36
N THR A 121 -1.09 -10.02 -9.46
CA THR A 121 -0.51 -9.53 -8.21
C THR A 121 0.58 -8.50 -8.50
N LYS A 122 1.50 -8.81 -9.41
CA LYS A 122 2.63 -7.93 -9.80
C LYS A 122 2.18 -6.67 -10.56
N LEU A 123 1.14 -6.77 -11.39
CA LEU A 123 0.54 -5.60 -12.07
C LEU A 123 -0.19 -4.68 -11.08
N SER A 124 -0.90 -5.26 -10.11
CA SER A 124 -1.51 -4.50 -9.02
C SER A 124 -0.45 -3.84 -8.14
N ASP A 125 0.70 -4.50 -7.93
CA ASP A 125 1.83 -3.90 -7.21
C ASP A 125 2.44 -2.73 -7.96
N LEU A 126 2.58 -2.85 -9.28
CA LEU A 126 3.14 -1.77 -10.08
C LEU A 126 2.23 -0.53 -10.09
N THR A 127 0.93 -0.72 -10.27
CA THR A 127 -0.05 0.39 -10.22
C THR A 127 -0.12 1.01 -8.82
N ALA A 128 -0.08 0.17 -7.78
CA ALA A 128 -0.01 0.61 -6.40
C ALA A 128 1.25 1.42 -6.09
N MET A 129 2.40 0.98 -6.59
CA MET A 129 3.70 1.63 -6.44
C MET A 129 3.70 3.01 -7.11
N ILE A 130 3.22 3.10 -8.35
CA ILE A 130 3.11 4.38 -9.08
C ILE A 130 2.16 5.34 -8.36
N GLY A 131 1.00 4.85 -7.91
CA GLY A 131 0.04 5.66 -7.15
C GLY A 131 0.63 6.21 -5.86
N THR A 132 1.30 5.35 -5.08
CA THR A 132 1.96 5.74 -3.82
C THR A 132 3.07 6.75 -4.08
N PHE A 133 3.86 6.56 -5.14
CA PHE A 133 4.92 7.49 -5.54
C PHE A 133 4.37 8.88 -5.91
N LEU A 134 3.33 8.93 -6.75
CA LEU A 134 2.69 10.18 -7.15
C LEU A 134 2.08 10.93 -5.97
N VAL A 135 1.39 10.21 -5.08
CA VAL A 135 0.79 10.79 -3.86
C VAL A 135 1.87 11.30 -2.90
N THR A 136 2.98 10.57 -2.76
CA THR A 136 4.12 11.01 -1.95
C THR A 136 4.75 12.29 -2.53
N MET A 137 4.96 12.35 -3.84
CA MET A 137 5.46 13.54 -4.53
C MET A 137 4.53 14.74 -4.35
N LEU A 138 3.21 14.53 -4.50
CA LEU A 138 2.21 15.57 -4.25
C LEU A 138 2.26 16.05 -2.79
N THR A 139 2.39 15.13 -1.83
CA THR A 139 2.50 15.47 -0.40
C THR A 139 3.75 16.30 -0.11
N ILE A 140 4.89 15.92 -0.68
CA ILE A 140 6.14 16.68 -0.56
C ILE A 140 5.99 18.06 -1.18
N ALA A 141 5.44 18.16 -2.40
CA ALA A 141 5.21 19.42 -3.09
C ALA A 141 4.30 20.35 -2.28
N LEU A 142 3.17 19.85 -1.77
CA LEU A 142 2.26 20.60 -0.90
C LEU A 142 2.93 21.05 0.40
N THR A 143 3.75 20.18 1.00
CA THR A 143 4.50 20.50 2.24
C THR A 143 5.54 21.59 1.99
N ALA A 144 6.25 21.53 0.85
CA ALA A 144 7.24 22.53 0.45
C ALA A 144 6.60 23.88 0.14
N LEU A 145 5.48 23.87 -0.61
CA LEU A 145 4.69 25.07 -0.91
C LEU A 145 4.12 25.70 0.37
N GLY A 146 3.76 24.89 1.36
CA GLY A 146 3.24 25.35 2.66
C GLY A 146 4.29 25.99 3.57
N HIS A 147 5.60 25.82 3.31
CA HIS A 147 6.66 26.24 4.24
C HIS A 147 7.42 27.52 3.86
N LEU A 148 7.53 27.94 2.58
CA LEU A 148 8.36 29.11 2.24
C LEU A 148 7.93 29.84 0.94
N ARG A 149 7.27 30.99 1.09
CA ARG A 149 7.34 32.19 0.21
C ARG A 149 6.61 32.29 -1.17
N PRO A 150 6.09 31.28 -1.89
CA PRO A 150 5.35 31.56 -3.14
C PRO A 150 3.97 32.16 -2.88
N MET A 151 3.49 32.17 -1.63
CA MET A 151 2.20 32.74 -1.26
C MET A 151 2.08 34.22 -1.66
N ALA A 152 3.16 35.01 -1.50
CA ALA A 152 3.18 36.42 -1.89
C ALA A 152 3.07 36.60 -3.41
N THR A 153 3.65 35.68 -4.19
CA THR A 153 3.60 35.68 -5.66
C THR A 153 2.25 35.21 -6.21
N VAL A 154 1.56 34.30 -5.51
CA VAL A 154 0.20 33.86 -5.88
C VAL A 154 -0.84 34.90 -5.45
N LEU A 155 -0.69 35.54 -4.28
CA LEU A 155 -1.57 36.64 -3.86
C LEU A 155 -1.38 37.91 -4.71
N SER A 156 -0.15 38.20 -5.16
CA SER A 156 0.09 39.33 -6.08
C SER A 156 -0.47 39.08 -7.48
N LEU A 157 -0.57 37.82 -7.92
CA LEU A 157 -1.22 37.44 -9.18
C LEU A 157 -2.75 37.65 -9.15
N PHE A 158 -3.36 37.57 -7.97
CA PHE A 158 -4.81 37.78 -7.75
C PHE A 158 -5.16 39.19 -7.22
N GLY A 159 -4.18 40.07 -6.99
CA GLY A 159 -4.42 41.47 -6.61
C GLY A 159 -5.03 41.69 -5.22
N ILE A 160 -4.92 40.72 -4.31
CA ILE A 160 -5.53 40.79 -2.97
C ILE A 160 -4.48 41.30 -1.97
N PRO A 161 -4.76 42.38 -1.21
CA PRO A 161 -3.82 42.94 -0.23
C PRO A 161 -3.44 41.92 0.85
N GLU A 162 -2.18 41.97 1.29
CA GLU A 162 -1.60 41.07 2.30
C GLU A 162 -2.26 41.26 3.67
N LEU A 163 -3.44 40.68 3.89
CA LEU A 163 -4.03 40.57 5.22
C LEU A 163 -3.52 39.27 5.89
N PRO A 164 -3.08 39.33 7.16
CA PRO A 164 -2.58 38.16 7.90
C PRO A 164 -3.62 37.03 8.03
N ILE A 165 -4.91 37.35 7.87
CA ILE A 165 -6.02 36.39 7.88
C ILE A 165 -5.96 35.45 6.66
N PHE A 166 -5.61 35.93 5.47
CA PHE A 166 -5.48 35.07 4.29
C PHE A 166 -4.33 34.06 4.45
N ASN A 167 -3.20 34.49 5.02
CA ASN A 167 -2.09 33.59 5.32
C ASN A 167 -2.50 32.46 6.29
N LEU A 168 -3.32 32.77 7.30
CA LEU A 168 -3.83 31.77 8.23
C LEU A 168 -4.79 30.78 7.54
N VAL A 169 -5.73 31.28 6.74
CA VAL A 169 -6.72 30.46 6.01
C VAL A 169 -6.04 29.51 5.02
N PHE A 170 -5.10 30.01 4.21
CA PHE A 170 -4.37 29.17 3.26
C PHE A 170 -3.49 28.13 3.95
N ARG A 171 -2.86 28.48 5.09
CA ARG A 171 -2.09 27.52 5.88
C ARG A 171 -2.99 26.41 6.43
N LEU A 172 -4.18 26.76 6.93
CA LEU A 172 -5.20 25.82 7.36
C LEU A 172 -5.64 24.90 6.22
N ILE A 173 -5.92 25.46 5.04
CA ILE A 173 -6.28 24.70 3.83
C ILE A 173 -5.14 23.75 3.44
N SER A 174 -3.89 24.22 3.42
CA SER A 174 -2.73 23.38 3.08
C SER A 174 -2.54 22.21 4.06
N ILE A 175 -2.73 22.46 5.36
CA ILE A 175 -2.68 21.41 6.39
C ILE A 175 -3.83 20.44 6.20
N LEU A 176 -5.05 20.94 5.96
CA LEU A 176 -6.24 20.11 5.75
C LEU A 176 -6.08 19.21 4.52
N ILE A 177 -5.57 19.74 3.42
CA ILE A 177 -5.27 18.96 2.21
C ILE A 177 -4.18 17.93 2.50
N SER A 178 -3.10 18.30 3.22
CA SER A 178 -2.03 17.35 3.58
C SER A 178 -2.57 16.18 4.41
N VAL A 179 -3.41 16.47 5.41
CA VAL A 179 -4.10 15.46 6.24
C VAL A 179 -5.02 14.59 5.37
N LEU A 180 -5.81 15.20 4.48
CA LEU A 180 -6.72 14.49 3.60
C LEU A 180 -5.97 13.53 2.67
N VAL A 181 -4.86 13.97 2.08
CA VAL A 181 -4.01 13.16 1.21
C VAL A 181 -3.39 12.01 2.00
N ALA A 182 -2.84 12.27 3.18
CA ALA A 182 -2.29 11.23 4.06
C ALA A 182 -3.36 10.20 4.46
N TRP A 183 -4.56 10.68 4.79
CA TRP A 183 -5.70 9.84 5.13
C TRP A 183 -6.13 8.93 3.99
N LEU A 184 -6.28 9.48 2.77
CA LEU A 184 -6.61 8.70 1.58
C LEU A 184 -5.52 7.68 1.28
N MET A 185 -4.25 8.07 1.38
CA MET A 185 -3.10 7.18 1.17
C MET A 185 -3.11 6.01 2.14
N PHE A 186 -3.19 6.27 3.44
CA PHE A 186 -3.19 5.22 4.46
C PHE A 186 -4.45 4.36 4.39
N THR A 187 -5.63 4.96 4.15
CA THR A 187 -6.87 4.20 3.96
C THR A 187 -6.77 3.26 2.79
N TRP A 188 -6.28 3.74 1.64
CA TRP A 188 -6.08 2.91 0.47
C TRP A 188 -5.04 1.80 0.72
N MET A 189 -3.96 2.13 1.44
CA MET A 189 -2.93 1.16 1.81
C MET A 189 -3.49 0.05 2.71
N ILE A 190 -4.31 0.40 3.70
CA ILE A 190 -4.91 -0.57 4.63
C ILE A 190 -6.03 -1.37 3.95
N ALA A 191 -6.83 -0.73 3.09
CA ALA A 191 -8.01 -1.35 2.49
C ALA A 191 -7.69 -2.20 1.25
N ARG A 192 -6.75 -1.78 0.40
CA ARG A 192 -6.59 -2.33 -0.96
C ARG A 192 -5.35 -3.19 -1.16
N LEU A 193 -4.28 -2.98 -0.37
CA LEU A 193 -3.09 -3.81 -0.46
C LEU A 193 -3.25 -5.24 0.08
N PRO A 194 -3.96 -5.49 1.19
CA PRO A 194 -4.11 -6.83 1.72
C PRO A 194 -4.74 -7.77 0.69
N ARG A 195 -4.36 -9.05 0.72
CA ARG A 195 -4.85 -10.05 -0.24
C ARG A 195 -6.35 -10.28 -0.16
N GLN A 196 -6.93 -10.12 1.02
CA GLN A 196 -8.38 -10.11 1.22
C GLN A 196 -8.73 -8.77 1.87
N PRO A 197 -9.41 -7.86 1.15
CA PRO A 197 -9.75 -6.55 1.68
C PRO A 197 -10.84 -6.70 2.75
N GLY A 198 -10.59 -6.12 3.93
CA GLY A 198 -11.61 -5.98 4.97
C GLY A 198 -12.64 -4.90 4.62
N ARG A 199 -13.56 -4.60 5.55
CA ARG A 199 -14.61 -3.58 5.30
C ARG A 199 -13.99 -2.19 5.06
N LEU A 200 -14.45 -1.48 4.03
CA LEU A 200 -13.94 -0.13 3.71
C LEU A 200 -14.14 0.86 4.88
N GLY A 201 -15.26 0.75 5.61
CA GLY A 201 -15.55 1.63 6.74
C GLY A 201 -14.58 1.49 7.92
N THR A 202 -14.13 0.27 8.26
CA THR A 202 -13.14 0.07 9.34
C THR A 202 -11.75 0.50 8.89
N SER A 203 -11.41 0.26 7.62
CA SER A 203 -10.15 0.70 7.01
C SER A 203 -10.03 2.24 6.95
N MET A 204 -11.13 2.94 6.70
CA MET A 204 -11.17 4.41 6.63
C MET A 204 -10.97 5.05 8.01
N GLN A 205 -11.53 4.47 9.07
CA GLN A 205 -11.26 4.90 10.45
C GLN A 205 -9.80 4.63 10.84
N ALA A 206 -9.25 3.49 10.43
CA ALA A 206 -7.87 3.13 10.71
C ALA A 206 -6.89 4.05 9.97
N GLY A 207 -7.17 4.34 8.70
CA GLY A 207 -6.42 5.31 7.90
C GLY A 207 -6.44 6.70 8.54
N LEU A 208 -7.56 7.12 9.15
CA LEU A 208 -7.65 8.42 9.81
C LEU A 208 -6.75 8.47 11.04
N MET A 209 -6.76 7.39 11.85
CA MET A 209 -5.86 7.25 12.99
C MET A 209 -4.39 7.29 12.56
N ALA A 210 -4.03 6.60 11.48
CA ALA A 210 -2.67 6.63 10.92
C ALA A 210 -2.29 8.03 10.42
N ALA A 211 -3.20 8.73 9.73
CA ALA A 211 -2.95 10.08 9.21
C ALA A 211 -2.73 11.10 10.33
N ILE A 212 -3.55 11.07 11.38
CA ILE A 212 -3.38 11.94 12.55
C ILE A 212 -2.04 11.66 13.23
N GLY A 213 -1.72 10.38 13.44
CA GLY A 213 -0.43 9.97 14.02
C GLY A 213 0.77 10.40 13.17
N PHE A 214 0.64 10.30 11.84
CA PHE A 214 1.68 10.71 10.90
C PHE A 214 1.90 12.23 10.88
N GLU A 215 0.83 13.02 10.96
CA GLU A 215 0.94 14.48 11.05
C GLU A 215 1.56 14.94 12.36
N LEU A 216 1.15 14.35 13.49
CA LEU A 216 1.78 14.60 14.79
C LEU A 216 3.26 14.23 14.76
N PHE A 217 3.58 13.08 14.18
CA PHE A 217 4.95 12.63 14.02
C PHE A 217 5.77 13.62 13.16
N LYS A 218 5.25 14.11 12.03
CA LYS A 218 5.95 15.11 11.21
C LYS A 218 6.28 16.38 11.99
N GLN A 219 5.36 16.84 12.84
CA GLN A 219 5.59 18.04 13.67
C GLN A 219 6.71 17.79 14.69
N VAL A 220 6.64 16.68 15.43
CA VAL A 220 7.66 16.28 16.40
C VAL A 220 9.01 16.06 15.72
N ALA A 221 9.03 15.36 14.59
CA ALA A 221 10.22 15.12 13.79
C ALA A 221 10.84 16.42 13.29
N SER A 222 10.05 17.40 12.86
CA SER A 222 10.54 18.72 12.42
C SER A 222 11.25 19.48 13.55
N ILE A 223 10.71 19.41 14.78
CA ILE A 223 11.33 20.04 15.95
C ILE A 223 12.62 19.29 16.32
N TYR A 224 12.56 17.96 16.36
CA TYR A 224 13.71 17.11 16.70
C TYR A 224 14.88 17.29 15.71
N LEU A 225 14.61 17.30 14.40
CA LEU A 225 15.63 17.49 13.37
C LEU A 225 16.37 18.83 13.56
N ARG A 226 15.65 19.92 13.85
CA ARG A 226 16.27 21.23 14.07
C ARG A 226 17.20 21.26 15.27
N THR A 227 16.95 20.44 16.28
CA THR A 227 17.80 20.34 17.46
C THR A 227 19.00 19.44 17.19
N VAL A 228 18.79 18.26 16.58
CA VAL A 228 19.87 17.28 16.31
C VAL A 228 20.88 17.82 15.31
N LEU A 229 20.42 18.48 14.23
CA LEU A 229 21.29 19.02 13.18
C LEU A 229 22.19 20.17 13.65
N ARG A 230 21.99 20.72 14.87
CA ARG A 230 22.90 21.72 15.46
C ARG A 230 24.20 21.12 15.98
N SER A 231 24.20 19.82 16.29
CA SER A 231 25.40 19.13 16.79
C SER A 231 26.24 18.59 15.61
N PRO A 232 27.59 18.59 15.70
CA PRO A 232 28.45 18.04 14.65
C PRO A 232 28.15 16.58 14.31
N ALA A 233 27.88 15.75 15.34
CA ALA A 233 27.47 14.36 15.15
C ALA A 233 26.10 14.23 14.49
N GLY A 234 25.13 15.08 14.88
CA GLY A 234 23.81 15.10 14.27
C GLY A 234 23.81 15.65 12.85
N ALA A 235 24.70 16.55 12.48
CA ALA A 235 24.89 16.98 11.10
C ALA A 235 25.45 15.85 10.22
N ALA A 236 26.40 15.06 10.76
CA ALA A 236 27.00 13.94 10.03
C ALA A 236 26.08 12.72 9.88
N PHE A 237 25.40 12.32 10.95
CA PHE A 237 24.59 11.08 10.98
C PHE A 237 23.07 11.31 10.94
N GLY A 238 22.61 12.52 11.24
CA GLY A 238 21.20 12.86 11.39
C GLY A 238 20.33 12.61 10.15
N PRO A 239 20.79 12.87 8.91
CA PRO A 239 19.99 12.57 7.72
C PRO A 239 19.66 11.07 7.60
N VAL A 240 20.65 10.19 7.79
CA VAL A 240 20.47 8.74 7.68
C VAL A 240 19.60 8.23 8.82
N LEU A 241 19.94 8.56 10.07
CA LEU A 241 19.17 8.13 11.24
C LEU A 241 17.75 8.69 11.23
N GLY A 242 17.58 9.95 10.81
CA GLY A 242 16.29 10.60 10.67
C GLY A 242 15.40 9.87 9.67
N LEU A 243 15.96 9.46 8.53
CA LEU A 243 15.26 8.65 7.54
C LEU A 243 14.90 7.26 8.09
N MET A 244 15.81 6.60 8.82
CA MET A 244 15.53 5.30 9.43
C MET A 244 14.37 5.39 10.43
N VAL A 245 14.40 6.39 11.32
CA VAL A 245 13.35 6.62 12.30
C VAL A 245 12.04 6.99 11.61
N PHE A 246 12.10 7.83 10.58
CA PHE A 246 10.92 8.20 9.79
C PHE A 246 10.25 7.00 9.15
N ALA A 247 11.03 6.15 8.45
CA ALA A 247 10.52 4.94 7.84
C ALA A 247 9.97 3.96 8.89
N ASN A 248 10.67 3.79 10.02
CA ASN A 248 10.26 2.91 11.09
C ASN A 248 8.94 3.36 11.74
N VAL A 249 8.84 4.62 12.17
CA VAL A 249 7.61 5.15 12.79
C VAL A 249 6.44 5.08 11.82
N THR A 250 6.67 5.38 10.54
CA THR A 250 5.62 5.26 9.51
C THR A 250 5.16 3.81 9.35
N ALA A 251 6.08 2.85 9.30
CA ALA A 251 5.74 1.43 9.24
C ALA A 251 4.95 0.96 10.48
N TYR A 252 5.36 1.39 11.68
CA TYR A 252 4.62 1.12 12.91
C TYR A 252 3.21 1.70 12.89
N LEU A 253 3.05 2.97 12.48
CA LEU A 253 1.74 3.63 12.39
C LEU A 253 0.78 2.86 11.47
N VAL A 254 1.27 2.48 10.28
CA VAL A 254 0.48 1.74 9.29
C VAL A 254 0.10 0.37 9.82
N LEU A 255 1.06 -0.42 10.30
CA LEU A 255 0.83 -1.78 10.74
C LEU A 255 -0.05 -1.82 11.99
N PHE A 256 0.15 -0.89 12.93
CA PHE A 256 -0.69 -0.76 14.11
C PHE A 256 -2.12 -0.34 13.75
N ALA A 257 -2.29 0.61 12.83
CA ALA A 257 -3.61 0.98 12.32
C ALA A 257 -4.30 -0.20 11.61
N THR A 258 -3.53 -1.00 10.87
CA THR A 258 -4.03 -2.22 10.22
C THR A 258 -4.48 -3.26 11.25
N ALA A 259 -3.68 -3.52 12.29
CA ALA A 259 -4.05 -4.43 13.37
C ALA A 259 -5.30 -3.94 14.13
N TRP A 260 -5.45 -2.62 14.31
CA TRP A 260 -6.66 -2.03 14.88
C TRP A 260 -7.89 -2.20 13.98
N ALA A 261 -7.75 -2.00 12.67
CA ALA A 261 -8.80 -2.24 11.69
C ALA A 261 -9.26 -3.70 11.73
N ALA A 262 -8.30 -4.63 11.72
CA ALA A 262 -8.54 -6.06 11.75
C ALA A 262 -9.23 -6.51 13.04
N THR A 263 -8.89 -5.92 14.19
CA THR A 263 -9.57 -6.23 15.47
C THR A 263 -11.04 -5.83 15.50
N LYS A 264 -11.44 -4.84 14.70
CA LYS A 264 -12.83 -4.35 14.61
C LYS A 264 -13.67 -5.08 13.56
N ASP A 265 -13.07 -5.87 12.68
CA ASP A 265 -13.80 -6.57 11.62
C ASP A 265 -14.35 -7.91 12.13
N PRO A 266 -15.68 -8.12 12.15
CA PRO A 266 -16.30 -9.38 12.58
C PRO A 266 -15.88 -10.60 11.75
N HIS A 267 -15.44 -10.40 10.50
CA HIS A 267 -14.96 -11.49 9.62
C HIS A 267 -13.51 -11.90 9.90
N SER A 268 -12.84 -11.24 10.86
CA SER A 268 -11.46 -11.59 11.25
C SER A 268 -11.39 -12.69 12.30
N GLU A 269 -12.53 -13.13 12.85
CA GLU A 269 -12.60 -14.32 13.69
C GLU A 269 -12.33 -15.54 12.81
N HIS A 270 -11.28 -16.29 13.17
CA HIS A 270 -10.95 -17.53 12.49
C HIS A 270 -12.09 -18.53 12.75
N ILE A 271 -13.05 -18.61 11.83
CA ILE A 271 -14.02 -19.69 11.81
C ILE A 271 -13.23 -20.93 11.44
N GLU A 272 -12.96 -21.80 12.42
CA GLU A 272 -12.35 -23.09 12.15
C GLU A 272 -13.15 -23.76 11.02
N PRO A 273 -12.46 -24.35 10.03
CA PRO A 273 -13.15 -25.05 8.96
C PRO A 273 -14.11 -26.07 9.60
N PRO A 274 -15.39 -26.13 9.15
CA PRO A 274 -16.32 -27.08 9.70
C PRO A 274 -15.67 -28.47 9.63
N GLY A 275 -15.83 -29.24 10.70
CA GLY A 275 -15.30 -30.61 10.76
C GLY A 275 -15.69 -31.40 9.49
N PRO A 276 -14.89 -32.42 9.12
CA PRO A 276 -15.11 -33.16 7.88
C PRO A 276 -16.57 -33.52 7.72
N ALA A 277 -17.16 -33.15 6.58
CA ALA A 277 -18.57 -33.40 6.31
C ALA A 277 -18.82 -34.92 6.42
N ILE A 278 -19.51 -35.33 7.48
CA ILE A 278 -19.91 -36.72 7.66
C ILE A 278 -21.05 -36.95 6.67
N ILE A 279 -20.70 -37.37 5.46
CA ILE A 279 -21.66 -37.82 4.46
C ILE A 279 -22.12 -39.20 4.93
N SER A 280 -23.24 -39.24 5.67
CA SER A 280 -23.94 -40.49 5.96
C SER A 280 -24.86 -40.79 4.77
N PRO A 281 -24.50 -41.71 3.85
CA PRO A 281 -25.43 -42.14 2.83
C PRO A 281 -26.64 -42.75 3.54
N ARG A 282 -27.80 -42.12 3.39
CA ARG A 282 -29.06 -42.71 3.83
C ARG A 282 -29.36 -43.84 2.85
N ILE A 283 -28.85 -45.03 3.15
CA ILE A 283 -29.19 -46.24 2.42
C ILE A 283 -30.66 -46.52 2.75
N GLN A 284 -31.57 -46.00 1.93
CA GLN A 284 -32.94 -46.52 1.87
C GLN A 284 -32.85 -47.89 1.22
N VAL A 285 -32.68 -48.92 2.03
CA VAL A 285 -32.98 -50.28 1.60
C VAL A 285 -34.49 -50.33 1.49
N GLU A 286 -35.03 -50.25 0.26
CA GLU A 286 -36.39 -50.73 0.00
C GLU A 286 -36.38 -52.23 0.27
N GLU A 287 -36.71 -52.61 1.52
CA GLU A 287 -36.93 -54.01 1.87
C GLU A 287 -38.17 -54.50 1.15
N GLY A 288 -37.94 -55.14 0.00
CA GLY A 288 -38.91 -55.99 -0.70
C GLY A 288 -39.64 -55.34 -1.88
N LEU A 289 -40.12 -56.21 -2.76
CA LEU A 289 -41.05 -55.86 -3.84
C LEU A 289 -42.31 -55.25 -3.22
N GLY A 290 -42.49 -53.95 -3.38
CA GLY A 290 -43.68 -53.25 -2.89
C GLY A 290 -44.96 -53.95 -3.38
N VAL A 291 -45.99 -53.98 -2.54
CA VAL A 291 -47.27 -54.71 -2.77
C VAL A 291 -47.83 -54.48 -4.19
N ARG A 292 -47.63 -53.30 -4.76
CA ARG A 292 -48.06 -52.98 -6.13
C ARG A 292 -47.27 -53.74 -7.21
N GLN A 293 -45.98 -53.94 -7.01
CA GLN A 293 -45.11 -54.69 -7.93
C GLN A 293 -45.39 -56.19 -7.88
N THR A 294 -45.64 -56.75 -6.69
CA THR A 294 -46.07 -58.15 -6.53
C THR A 294 -47.44 -58.40 -7.15
N VAL A 295 -48.40 -57.49 -6.95
CA VAL A 295 -49.71 -57.55 -7.61
C VAL A 295 -49.57 -57.43 -9.14
N ALA A 296 -48.73 -56.51 -9.64
CA ALA A 296 -48.49 -56.36 -11.07
C ALA A 296 -47.88 -57.63 -11.70
N ALA A 297 -46.91 -58.26 -11.03
CA ALA A 297 -46.31 -59.51 -11.47
C ALA A 297 -47.32 -60.67 -11.50
N LEU A 298 -48.19 -60.77 -10.49
CA LEU A 298 -49.27 -61.77 -10.46
C LEU A 298 -50.28 -61.56 -11.59
N ILE A 299 -50.68 -60.32 -11.86
CA ILE A 299 -51.60 -60.01 -12.97
C ILE A 299 -50.95 -60.35 -14.31
N ALA A 300 -49.70 -59.97 -14.52
CA ALA A 300 -48.97 -60.30 -15.76
C ALA A 300 -48.84 -61.81 -15.95
N GLY A 301 -48.55 -62.56 -14.88
CA GLY A 301 -48.51 -64.03 -14.89
C GLY A 301 -49.87 -64.66 -15.23
N ALA A 302 -50.95 -64.15 -14.64
CA ALA A 302 -52.31 -64.64 -14.91
C ALA A 302 -52.75 -64.36 -16.36
N VAL A 303 -52.45 -63.17 -16.90
CA VAL A 303 -52.75 -62.82 -18.29
C VAL A 303 -51.90 -63.66 -19.26
N GLY A 304 -50.62 -63.90 -18.94
CA GLY A 304 -49.75 -64.79 -19.72
C GLY A 304 -50.28 -66.23 -19.75
N ALA A 305 -50.69 -66.78 -18.60
CA ALA A 305 -51.26 -68.12 -18.53
C ALA A 305 -52.58 -68.26 -19.31
N LEU A 306 -53.44 -67.24 -19.25
CA LEU A 306 -54.72 -67.23 -19.98
C LEU A 306 -54.53 -67.09 -21.49
N THR A 307 -53.54 -66.31 -21.95
CA THR A 307 -53.24 -66.18 -23.38
C THR A 307 -52.64 -67.47 -23.95
N ILE A 308 -51.72 -68.12 -23.22
CA ILE A 308 -51.15 -69.43 -23.60
C ILE A 308 -52.25 -70.51 -23.61
N SER A 309 -53.11 -70.55 -22.59
CA SER A 309 -54.26 -71.46 -22.51
C SER A 309 -55.20 -71.33 -23.72
N ARG A 310 -55.51 -70.08 -24.13
CA ARG A 310 -56.36 -69.83 -25.30
C ARG A 310 -55.71 -70.21 -26.61
N LEU A 311 -54.38 -70.07 -26.73
CA LEU A 311 -53.61 -70.49 -27.90
C LEU A 311 -53.63 -72.02 -28.08
N PHE A 312 -53.54 -72.79 -26.99
CA PHE A 312 -53.61 -74.25 -27.05
C PHE A 312 -55.03 -74.78 -27.29
N ARG A 313 -56.08 -74.07 -26.88
CA ARG A 313 -57.48 -74.47 -27.15
C ARG A 313 -57.93 -74.27 -28.60
N ARG A 314 -57.23 -73.46 -29.40
CA ARG A 314 -57.56 -73.18 -30.81
C ARG A 314 -56.96 -74.17 -31.82
N ARG A 315 -56.23 -75.18 -31.33
CA ARG A 315 -55.54 -76.22 -32.14
C ARG A 315 -56.11 -77.64 -31.99
N ARG A 316 -57.30 -77.78 -31.39
CA ARG A 316 -58.16 -78.97 -31.44
C ARG A 316 -59.44 -78.62 -32.17
#